data_AF-A0A1V5T7E0-F1
#
_entry.id   AF-A0A1V5T7E0-F1
#
_cell.length_a   1.000
_cell.length_b   1.000
_cell.length_c   1.000
_cell.angle_alpha   90.00
_cell.angle_beta   90.00
_cell.angle_gamma   90.00
#
_symmetry.space_group_name_H-M   'P 1'
#
loop_
_entity.id
_entity.type
_entity.pdbx_description
1 polymer ?
#
loop_
_entity_poly.entity_id
_entity_poly.type
_entity_poly.pdbx_seq_one_letter_code
_entity_poly.pdbx_strand_id
1 'polypeptide(L)'
;MEDSVSLTDFTLDDFRIDLLNYLKTNEVELSNAPLGLYAITPSPHNKLWLKTNNLSEEQKEIIRPGIIFCFQHFADGSEYNKLNPLHPYFLVYIRDDGNIRYHFTNVKQILEIYRLLTTGRKEAIKKLCDLFDDETDNSKNMDKYNYLLAKAIDDIKDTLNKRSYKQLQGDRNAIIPKKQKEQSFELITWLIIK
;
A
#
# COMPACT_ATOMS: atom_id res chain seq x y z
N MET A 1 8.96 15.93 34.75
CA MET A 1 9.69 15.87 33.47
C MET A 1 9.86 14.40 33.17
N GLU A 2 8.87 13.83 32.48
CA GLU A 2 8.97 12.51 31.90
C GLU A 2 9.13 12.75 30.41
N ASP A 3 10.28 12.36 29.88
CA ASP A 3 10.59 12.40 28.46
C ASP A 3 9.56 11.52 27.73
N SER A 4 8.50 12.18 27.25
CA SER A 4 7.71 11.67 26.15
C SER A 4 8.70 11.41 25.02
N VAL A 5 8.97 10.14 24.74
CA VAL A 5 9.64 9.73 23.51
C VAL A 5 8.77 10.25 22.38
N SER A 6 9.12 11.43 21.89
CA SER A 6 8.50 12.07 20.75
C SER A 6 8.72 11.11 19.61
N LEU A 7 7.64 10.43 19.23
CA LEU A 7 7.51 9.75 17.95
C LEU A 7 7.96 10.79 16.92
N THR A 8 9.13 10.62 16.34
CA THR A 8 9.55 11.45 15.21
C THR A 8 8.47 11.26 14.15
N ASP A 9 7.61 12.26 13.99
CA ASP A 9 6.54 12.30 13.00
C ASP A 9 7.20 12.14 11.63
N PHE A 10 7.25 10.90 11.17
CA PHE A 10 7.93 10.54 9.95
C PHE A 10 7.16 11.15 8.79
N THR A 11 7.79 12.12 8.13
CA THR A 11 7.13 12.85 7.05
C THR A 11 7.23 12.07 5.74
N LEU A 12 6.43 12.44 4.75
CA LEU A 12 6.58 11.87 3.41
C LEU A 12 7.92 12.26 2.78
N ASP A 13 8.51 13.38 3.20
CA ASP A 13 9.78 13.84 2.66
C ASP A 13 10.94 13.01 3.23
N ASP A 14 10.87 12.61 4.51
CA ASP A 14 11.81 11.65 5.10
C ASP A 14 11.76 10.31 4.33
N PHE A 15 10.56 9.81 4.04
CA PHE A 15 10.39 8.59 3.26
C PHE A 15 10.96 8.71 1.84
N ARG A 16 10.75 9.86 1.19
CA ARG A 16 11.31 10.13 -0.14
C ARG A 16 12.83 10.13 -0.11
N ILE A 17 13.44 10.77 0.89
CA ILE A 17 14.90 10.83 1.03
C ILE A 17 15.47 9.42 1.24
N ASP A 18 14.87 8.63 2.14
CA ASP A 18 15.30 7.25 2.40
C ASP A 18 15.20 6.38 1.13
N LEU A 19 14.09 6.48 0.40
CA LEU A 19 13.91 5.77 -0.87
C LEU A 19 14.90 6.21 -1.95
N LEU A 20 15.15 7.52 -2.08
CA LEU A 20 16.12 8.04 -3.05
C LEU A 20 17.54 7.56 -2.74
N ASN A 21 17.90 7.50 -1.46
CA ASN A 21 19.20 6.98 -1.03
C ASN A 21 19.31 5.49 -1.36
N TYR A 22 18.27 4.69 -1.09
CA TYR A 22 18.25 3.28 -1.44
C TYR A 22 18.30 3.07 -2.97
N LEU A 23 17.55 3.86 -3.74
CA LEU A 23 17.53 3.79 -5.20
C LEU A 23 18.90 4.03 -5.80
N LYS A 24 19.63 5.05 -5.33
CA LYS A 24 20.99 5.37 -5.82
C LYS A 24 21.97 4.21 -5.65
N THR A 25 21.81 3.40 -4.59
CA THR A 25 22.71 2.27 -4.33
C THR A 25 22.27 0.99 -5.03
N ASN A 26 21.01 0.89 -5.47
CA ASN A 26 20.41 -0.35 -5.97
C ASN A 26 19.71 -0.18 -7.35
N GLU A 27 20.07 0.86 -8.11
CA GLU A 27 19.37 1.27 -9.35
C GLU A 27 19.29 0.14 -10.39
N VAL A 28 20.39 -0.59 -10.60
CA VAL A 28 20.46 -1.68 -11.58
C VAL A 28 19.53 -2.83 -11.21
N GLU A 29 19.48 -3.20 -9.92
CA GLU A 29 18.62 -4.28 -9.44
C GLU A 29 17.14 -3.89 -9.56
N LEU A 30 16.80 -2.67 -9.14
CA LEU A 30 15.42 -2.16 -9.18
C LEU A 30 14.90 -1.97 -10.62
N SER A 31 15.74 -1.49 -11.54
CA SER A 31 15.36 -1.29 -12.94
C SER A 31 15.09 -2.61 -13.67
N ASN A 32 15.79 -3.68 -13.28
CA ASN A 32 15.60 -5.02 -13.86
C ASN A 32 14.56 -5.88 -13.12
N ALA A 33 13.95 -5.35 -12.06
CA ALA A 33 12.96 -6.08 -11.28
C ALA A 33 11.67 -6.26 -12.10
N PRO A 34 11.10 -7.47 -12.17
CA PRO A 34 9.83 -7.67 -12.84
C PRO A 34 8.69 -6.96 -12.10
N LEU A 35 7.66 -6.56 -12.84
CA LEU A 35 6.41 -6.07 -12.25
C LEU A 35 5.63 -7.24 -11.62
N GLY A 36 4.78 -6.92 -10.65
CA GLY A 36 3.98 -7.92 -9.95
C GLY A 36 4.72 -8.69 -8.86
N LEU A 37 5.95 -8.27 -8.52
CA LEU A 37 6.67 -8.80 -7.36
C LEU A 37 5.84 -8.65 -6.09
N TYR A 38 5.90 -9.68 -5.27
CA TYR A 38 5.25 -9.69 -3.97
C TYR A 38 6.21 -10.10 -2.87
N ALA A 39 5.87 -9.66 -1.67
CA ALA A 39 6.54 -10.08 -0.46
C ALA A 39 5.50 -10.53 0.57
N ILE A 40 5.93 -11.39 1.48
CA ILE A 40 5.09 -11.86 2.59
C ILE A 40 5.78 -11.50 3.90
N THR A 41 5.04 -10.84 4.78
CA THR A 41 5.51 -10.41 6.09
C THR A 41 4.56 -10.89 7.19
N PRO A 42 5.07 -11.24 8.38
CA PRO A 42 4.21 -11.64 9.48
C PRO A 42 3.52 -10.41 10.08
N SER A 43 2.25 -10.56 10.44
CA SER A 43 1.55 -9.61 11.29
C SER A 43 2.14 -9.61 12.70
N PRO A 44 1.89 -8.56 13.51
CA PRO A 44 2.31 -8.52 14.91
C PRO A 44 1.73 -9.63 15.78
N HIS A 45 0.65 -10.27 15.30
CA HIS A 45 -0.04 -11.39 15.95
C HIS A 45 0.53 -12.76 15.54
N ASN A 46 1.43 -12.79 14.56
CA ASN A 46 2.04 -14.01 14.05
C ASN A 46 3.25 -14.43 14.89
N LYS A 47 3.44 -15.74 15.07
CA LYS A 47 4.56 -16.34 15.81
C LYS A 47 5.93 -15.99 15.22
N LEU A 48 5.99 -15.65 13.93
CA LEU A 48 7.20 -15.26 13.20
C LEU A 48 7.49 -13.74 13.27
N TRP A 49 6.70 -12.99 14.05
CA TRP A 49 6.93 -11.56 14.27
C TRP A 49 8.28 -11.32 14.97
N LEU A 50 9.06 -10.38 14.43
CA LEU A 50 10.31 -9.93 15.05
C LEU A 50 9.98 -9.00 16.21
N LYS A 51 10.14 -9.48 17.43
CA LYS A 51 9.90 -8.71 18.67
C LYS A 51 10.84 -7.51 18.86
N THR A 52 11.85 -7.35 17.99
CA THR A 52 12.74 -6.19 17.96
C THR A 52 12.03 -4.92 17.48
N ASN A 53 10.91 -5.06 16.76
CA ASN A 53 10.08 -3.92 16.36
C ASN A 53 9.05 -3.67 17.46
N ASN A 54 9.32 -2.65 18.28
CA ASN A 54 8.41 -2.19 19.32
C ASN A 54 7.20 -1.52 18.65
N LEU A 55 6.06 -2.18 18.71
CA LEU A 55 4.77 -1.66 18.28
C LEU A 55 3.94 -1.28 19.50
N SER A 56 3.26 -0.13 19.43
CA SER A 56 2.23 0.20 20.41
C SER A 56 1.05 -0.79 20.31
N GLU A 57 0.25 -0.91 21.37
CA GLU A 57 -0.95 -1.75 21.35
C GLU A 57 -1.96 -1.29 20.28
N GLU A 58 -2.07 0.02 20.06
CA GLU A 58 -2.89 0.58 18.99
C GLU A 58 -2.40 0.12 17.60
N GLN A 59 -1.09 0.16 17.34
CA GLN A 59 -0.54 -0.31 16.07
C GLN A 59 -0.78 -1.81 15.87
N LYS A 60 -0.71 -2.63 16.93
CA LYS A 60 -1.05 -4.06 16.86
C LYS A 60 -2.52 -4.28 16.51
N GLU A 61 -3.43 -3.46 17.04
CA GLU A 61 -4.85 -3.54 16.69
C GLU A 61 -5.15 -3.11 15.25
N ILE A 62 -4.39 -2.13 14.74
CA ILE A 62 -4.51 -1.64 13.37
C ILE A 62 -3.95 -2.65 12.37
N ILE A 63 -2.79 -3.22 12.63
CA ILE A 63 -2.07 -4.10 11.71
C ILE A 63 -2.58 -5.53 11.89
N ARG A 64 -3.46 -5.94 10.98
CA ARG A 64 -4.09 -7.27 10.93
C ARG A 64 -3.71 -7.99 9.62
N PRO A 65 -3.95 -9.31 9.52
CA PRO A 65 -3.74 -10.03 8.28
C PRO A 65 -4.50 -9.41 7.11
N GLY A 66 -3.86 -9.34 5.94
CA GLY A 66 -4.36 -8.60 4.78
C GLY A 66 -3.29 -8.36 3.73
N ILE A 67 -3.52 -7.37 2.86
CA ILE A 67 -2.64 -7.05 1.74
C ILE A 67 -2.53 -5.54 1.58
N ILE A 68 -1.31 -5.06 1.40
CA ILE A 68 -1.05 -3.70 0.90
C ILE A 68 -0.78 -3.80 -0.61
N PHE A 69 -1.68 -3.25 -1.42
CA PHE A 69 -1.52 -3.17 -2.86
C PHE A 69 -0.91 -1.84 -3.29
N CYS A 70 -0.03 -1.88 -4.28
CA CYS A 70 0.49 -0.71 -4.98
C CYS A 70 0.08 -0.76 -6.46
N PHE A 71 -0.74 0.20 -6.86
CA PHE A 71 -1.22 0.32 -8.23
C PHE A 71 -0.59 1.52 -8.92
N GLN A 72 -0.38 1.43 -10.22
CA GLN A 72 -0.07 2.57 -11.08
C GLN A 72 -1.28 2.88 -11.96
N HIS A 73 -1.62 4.17 -12.07
CA HIS A 73 -2.62 4.64 -13.00
C HIS A 73 -1.97 5.17 -14.28
N PHE A 74 -2.41 4.68 -15.44
CA PHE A 74 -1.80 5.03 -16.73
C PHE A 74 -2.38 6.26 -17.43
N ALA A 75 -3.56 6.75 -17.02
CA ALA A 75 -4.14 7.89 -17.70
C ALA A 75 -3.47 9.20 -17.26
N ASP A 76 -3.31 10.14 -18.21
CA ASP A 76 -2.84 11.51 -18.00
C ASP A 76 -3.77 12.26 -17.02
N GLY A 77 -3.50 12.09 -15.73
CA GLY A 77 -4.35 12.53 -14.63
C GLY A 77 -3.79 13.75 -13.93
N SER A 78 -3.58 14.86 -14.65
CA SER A 78 -3.10 16.11 -14.02
C SER A 78 -4.05 16.60 -12.91
N GLU A 79 -5.34 16.25 -12.98
CA GLU A 79 -6.35 16.51 -11.95
C GLU A 79 -6.11 15.70 -10.65
N TYR A 80 -5.50 14.52 -10.73
CA TYR A 80 -5.22 13.67 -9.57
C TYR A 80 -3.96 14.09 -8.80
N ASN A 81 -3.05 14.87 -9.42
CA ASN A 81 -1.84 15.37 -8.77
C ASN A 81 -2.14 16.20 -7.50
N LYS A 82 -3.28 16.91 -7.46
CA LYS A 82 -3.71 17.66 -6.26
C LYS A 82 -4.33 16.78 -5.18
N LEU A 83 -4.79 15.58 -5.54
CA LEU A 83 -5.53 14.68 -4.65
C LEU A 83 -4.69 13.53 -4.09
N ASN A 84 -3.59 13.18 -4.78
CA ASN A 84 -2.70 12.09 -4.44
C ASN A 84 -1.21 12.51 -4.51
N PRO A 85 -0.52 12.63 -3.37
CA PRO A 85 0.91 12.98 -3.32
C PRO A 85 1.86 11.96 -3.95
N LEU A 86 1.39 10.73 -4.22
CA LEU A 86 2.15 9.67 -4.86
C LEU A 86 1.81 9.45 -6.34
N HIS A 87 0.99 10.31 -6.96
CA HIS A 87 0.64 10.15 -8.36
C HIS A 87 1.88 9.89 -9.24
N PRO A 88 1.87 8.86 -10.12
CA PRO A 88 0.71 8.06 -10.57
C PRO A 88 0.36 6.83 -9.71
N TYR A 89 0.97 6.67 -8.53
CA TYR A 89 0.82 5.47 -7.69
C TYR A 89 -0.26 5.59 -6.62
N PHE A 90 -0.98 4.50 -6.37
CA PHE A 90 -2.06 4.39 -5.39
C PHE A 90 -1.79 3.22 -4.45
N LEU A 91 -1.81 3.49 -3.14
CA LEU A 91 -1.63 2.47 -2.12
C LEU A 91 -2.96 2.16 -1.43
N VAL A 92 -3.30 0.89 -1.26
CA VAL A 92 -4.50 0.48 -0.53
C VAL A 92 -4.14 -0.64 0.44
N TYR A 93 -4.55 -0.51 1.69
CA TYR A 93 -4.45 -1.60 2.67
C TYR A 93 -5.83 -2.20 2.90
N ILE A 94 -5.99 -3.45 2.47
CA ILE A 94 -7.20 -4.26 2.64
C ILE A 94 -6.90 -5.43 3.57
N ARG A 95 -7.83 -5.74 4.48
CA ARG A 95 -7.72 -6.88 5.40
C ARG A 95 -8.26 -8.15 4.74
N ASP A 96 -7.92 -9.31 5.32
CA ASP A 96 -8.36 -10.62 4.81
C ASP A 96 -9.88 -10.81 4.79
N ASP A 97 -10.62 -10.05 5.61
CA ASP A 97 -12.09 -9.99 5.62
C ASP A 97 -12.68 -9.15 4.45
N GLY A 98 -11.82 -8.53 3.65
CA GLY A 98 -12.20 -7.65 2.56
C GLY A 98 -12.64 -6.25 2.99
N ASN A 99 -12.37 -5.86 4.24
CA ASN A 99 -12.54 -4.48 4.70
C ASN A 99 -11.30 -3.65 4.38
N ILE A 100 -11.51 -2.46 3.83
CA ILE A 100 -10.44 -1.54 3.49
C ILE A 100 -10.08 -0.76 4.74
N ARG A 101 -8.87 -0.99 5.24
CA ARG A 101 -8.38 -0.34 6.45
C ARG A 101 -7.83 1.05 6.15
N TYR A 102 -7.16 1.22 5.01
CA TYR A 102 -6.67 2.50 4.53
C TYR A 102 -6.78 2.61 3.02
N HIS A 103 -7.29 3.76 2.58
CA HIS A 103 -7.43 4.12 1.17
C HIS A 103 -6.16 4.80 0.66
N PHE A 104 -6.07 5.06 -0.65
CA PHE A 104 -4.96 5.81 -1.26
C PHE A 104 -4.77 7.22 -0.68
N THR A 105 -5.76 7.72 0.04
CA THR A 105 -5.70 9.03 0.70
C THR A 105 -4.91 9.01 2.00
N ASN A 106 -4.63 7.82 2.55
CA ASN A 106 -3.94 7.57 3.81
C ASN A 106 -2.51 7.06 3.58
N VAL A 107 -1.84 7.60 2.55
CA VAL A 107 -0.50 7.15 2.14
C VAL A 107 0.49 7.09 3.31
N LYS A 108 0.53 8.13 4.15
CA LYS A 108 1.46 8.18 5.30
C LYS A 108 1.29 6.96 6.21
N GLN A 109 0.04 6.65 6.57
CA GLN A 109 -0.27 5.51 7.43
C GLN A 109 0.10 4.17 6.77
N ILE A 110 -0.16 4.03 5.46
CA ILE A 110 0.19 2.80 4.73
C ILE A 110 1.71 2.62 4.67
N LEU A 111 2.46 3.67 4.35
CA LEU A 111 3.93 3.61 4.27
C LEU A 111 4.57 3.37 5.65
N GLU A 112 4.00 3.94 6.70
CA GLU A 112 4.45 3.69 8.07
C GLU A 112 4.27 2.21 8.43
N ILE A 113 3.10 1.63 8.14
CA ILE A 113 2.84 0.20 8.35
C ILE A 113 3.80 -0.65 7.52
N TYR A 114 3.99 -0.29 6.24
CA TYR A 114 4.91 -1.00 5.36
C TYR A 114 6.32 -1.03 5.95
N ARG A 115 6.83 0.13 6.38
CA ARG A 115 8.12 0.26 7.06
C ARG A 115 8.17 -0.60 8.32
N LEU A 116 7.20 -0.47 9.22
CA LEU A 116 7.16 -1.23 10.49
C LEU A 116 7.19 -2.75 10.27
N LEU A 117 6.53 -3.25 9.23
CA LEU A 117 6.45 -4.67 8.90
C LEU A 117 7.73 -5.22 8.26
N THR A 118 8.49 -4.38 7.57
CA THR A 118 9.61 -4.80 6.70
C THR A 118 10.99 -4.39 7.25
N THR A 119 11.05 -3.44 8.18
CA THR A 119 12.31 -2.97 8.77
C THR A 119 13.08 -4.13 9.41
N GLY A 120 14.37 -4.19 9.09
CA GLY A 120 15.29 -5.21 9.62
C GLY A 120 15.21 -6.55 8.90
N ARG A 121 14.32 -6.72 7.92
CA ARG A 121 14.19 -7.95 7.13
C ARG A 121 14.82 -7.76 5.75
N LYS A 122 15.94 -8.44 5.51
CA LYS A 122 16.64 -8.42 4.21
C LYS A 122 16.35 -9.64 3.34
N GLU A 123 15.83 -10.71 3.93
CA GLU A 123 15.58 -11.98 3.27
C GLU A 123 14.12 -12.40 3.44
N ALA A 124 13.62 -13.15 2.47
CA ALA A 124 12.28 -13.73 2.51
C ALA A 124 12.15 -14.76 3.65
N ILE A 125 11.00 -14.76 4.32
CA ILE A 125 10.73 -15.73 5.39
C ILE A 125 10.16 -16.99 4.75
N LYS A 126 11.02 -17.99 4.52
CA LYS A 126 10.65 -19.23 3.82
C LYS A 126 9.36 -19.87 4.34
N LYS A 127 9.19 -19.95 5.66
CA LYS A 127 7.97 -20.50 6.28
C LYS A 127 6.68 -19.79 5.87
N LEU A 128 6.73 -18.48 5.61
CA LEU A 128 5.56 -17.74 5.14
C LEU A 128 5.32 -17.96 3.63
N CYS A 129 6.40 -18.12 2.85
CA CYS A 129 6.31 -18.51 1.44
C CYS A 129 5.66 -19.88 1.30
N ASP A 130 6.15 -20.88 2.06
CA ASP A 130 5.59 -22.23 2.05
C ASP A 130 4.09 -22.22 2.40
N LEU A 131 3.69 -21.45 3.42
CA LEU A 131 2.27 -21.28 3.79
C LEU A 131 1.43 -20.65 2.66
N PHE A 132 2.00 -19.69 1.94
CA PHE A 132 1.30 -19.07 0.82
C PHE A 132 1.17 -20.01 -0.38
N ASP A 133 2.20 -20.79 -0.67
CA ASP A 133 2.17 -21.79 -1.74
C ASP A 133 1.15 -22.90 -1.43
N ASP A 134 1.07 -23.34 -0.17
CA ASP A 134 0.05 -24.30 0.28
C ASP A 134 -1.37 -23.74 0.14
N GLU A 135 -1.60 -22.48 0.52
CA GLU A 135 -2.91 -21.83 0.41
C GLU A 135 -3.34 -21.59 -1.04
N THR A 136 -2.39 -21.32 -1.94
CA THR A 136 -2.66 -20.96 -3.33
C THR A 136 -2.50 -22.12 -4.31
N ASP A 137 -2.22 -23.34 -3.83
CA ASP A 137 -1.81 -24.48 -4.66
C ASP A 137 -0.71 -24.07 -5.66
N ASN A 138 0.39 -23.53 -5.15
CA ASN A 138 1.49 -22.96 -5.93
C ASN A 138 1.00 -21.93 -6.95
N SER A 139 0.28 -20.91 -6.49
CA SER A 139 -0.26 -19.81 -7.31
C SER A 139 -1.33 -20.19 -8.34
N LYS A 140 -1.87 -21.41 -8.32
CA LYS A 140 -2.97 -21.82 -9.23
C LYS A 140 -4.32 -21.31 -8.77
N ASN A 141 -4.55 -21.24 -7.46
CA ASN A 141 -5.77 -20.73 -6.86
C ASN A 141 -5.52 -19.37 -6.22
N MET A 142 -5.81 -18.33 -6.99
CA MET A 142 -5.68 -16.93 -6.57
C MET A 142 -7.03 -16.26 -6.29
N ASP A 143 -8.12 -17.01 -6.19
CA ASP A 143 -9.48 -16.44 -6.13
C ASP A 143 -9.67 -15.48 -4.95
N LYS A 144 -9.16 -15.83 -3.76
CA LYS A 144 -9.16 -14.95 -2.58
C LYS A 144 -8.43 -13.64 -2.87
N TYR A 145 -7.25 -13.72 -3.47
CA TYR A 145 -6.39 -12.57 -3.75
C TYR A 145 -6.96 -11.69 -4.86
N ASN A 146 -7.52 -12.30 -5.91
CA ASN A 146 -8.22 -11.62 -7.00
C ASN A 146 -9.48 -10.88 -6.50
N TYR A 147 -10.22 -11.49 -5.57
CA TYR A 147 -11.36 -10.82 -4.93
C TYR A 147 -10.93 -9.58 -4.14
N LEU A 148 -9.85 -9.66 -3.35
CA LEU A 148 -9.32 -8.52 -2.60
C LEU A 148 -8.75 -7.44 -3.54
N LEU A 149 -8.09 -7.84 -4.62
CA LEU A 149 -7.58 -6.95 -5.67
C LEU A 149 -8.72 -6.14 -6.31
N ALA A 150 -9.79 -6.82 -6.72
CA ALA A 150 -10.95 -6.17 -7.33
C ALA A 150 -11.59 -5.15 -6.36
N LYS A 151 -11.79 -5.53 -5.10
CA LYS A 151 -12.29 -4.62 -4.06
C LYS A 151 -11.41 -3.39 -3.86
N ALA A 152 -10.09 -3.56 -3.86
CA ALA A 152 -9.17 -2.45 -3.71
C ALA A 152 -9.24 -1.47 -4.91
N ILE A 153 -9.38 -2.00 -6.13
CA ILE A 153 -9.58 -1.18 -7.33
C ILE A 153 -10.91 -0.42 -7.27
N ASP A 154 -12.00 -1.08 -6.89
CA ASP A 154 -13.32 -0.46 -6.79
C ASP A 154 -13.34 0.68 -5.75
N ASP A 155 -12.63 0.52 -4.64
CA ASP A 155 -12.49 1.58 -3.64
C ASP A 155 -11.72 2.80 -4.13
N ILE A 156 -10.67 2.59 -4.93
CA ILE A 156 -9.94 3.71 -5.55
C ILE A 156 -10.90 4.47 -6.47
N LYS A 157 -11.64 3.76 -7.33
CA LYS A 157 -12.63 4.36 -8.25
C LYS A 157 -13.70 5.14 -7.48
N ASP A 158 -14.28 4.55 -6.45
CA ASP A 158 -15.32 5.16 -5.63
C ASP A 158 -14.81 6.42 -4.90
N THR A 159 -13.62 6.35 -4.33
CA THR A 159 -13.01 7.45 -3.59
C THR A 159 -12.63 8.60 -4.52
N LEU A 160 -12.14 8.30 -5.73
CA LEU A 160 -11.90 9.30 -6.78
C LEU A 160 -13.21 9.98 -7.20
N ASN A 161 -14.24 9.20 -7.53
CA ASN A 161 -15.54 9.73 -7.94
C ASN A 161 -16.14 10.65 -6.87
N LYS A 162 -16.18 10.20 -5.61
CA LYS A 162 -16.70 11.00 -4.47
C LYS A 162 -15.97 12.34 -4.31
N ARG A 163 -14.64 12.36 -4.52
CA ARG A 163 -13.83 13.58 -4.41
C ARG A 163 -14.04 14.52 -5.59
N SER A 164 -14.11 13.99 -6.81
CA SER A 164 -14.46 14.78 -8.00
C SER A 164 -15.83 15.45 -7.85
N TYR A 165 -16.84 14.72 -7.37
CA TYR A 165 -18.17 15.30 -7.10
C TYR A 165 -18.12 16.43 -6.06
N LYS A 166 -17.33 16.28 -4.98
CA LYS A 166 -17.17 17.34 -3.97
C LYS A 166 -16.49 18.59 -4.52
N GLN A 167 -15.48 18.44 -5.39
CA GLN A 167 -14.85 19.59 -6.05
C GLN A 167 -15.83 20.31 -6.98
N LEU A 168 -16.65 19.57 -7.74
CA LEU A 168 -17.66 20.15 -8.64
C LEU A 168 -18.73 20.96 -7.90
N GLN A 169 -19.11 20.57 -6.68
CA GLN A 169 -20.10 21.32 -5.88
C GLN A 169 -19.53 22.58 -5.21
N GLY A 170 -18.22 22.62 -4.97
CA GLY A 170 -17.55 23.73 -4.29
C GLY A 170 -17.11 24.87 -5.20
N ASP A 171 -17.01 24.64 -6.51
CA ASP A 171 -16.39 25.58 -7.44
C ASP A 171 -17.35 25.92 -8.61
N ARG A 172 -17.74 27.20 -8.74
CA ARG A 172 -18.69 27.66 -9.79
C ARG A 172 -18.11 27.59 -11.21
N ASN A 173 -16.82 27.30 -11.34
CA ASN A 173 -16.08 27.15 -12.61
C ASN A 173 -15.61 25.70 -12.86
N ALA A 174 -16.17 24.71 -12.16
CA ALA A 174 -15.65 23.35 -12.23
C ALA A 174 -15.88 22.72 -13.62
N ILE A 175 -14.79 22.35 -14.27
CA ILE A 175 -14.78 21.68 -15.58
C ILE A 175 -15.21 20.23 -15.36
N ILE A 176 -16.25 19.80 -16.07
CA ILE A 176 -16.69 18.40 -16.07
C ILE A 176 -15.61 17.58 -16.79
N PRO A 177 -14.92 16.62 -16.14
CA PRO A 177 -14.00 15.76 -16.86
C PRO A 177 -14.77 14.98 -17.94
N LYS A 178 -14.40 15.22 -19.19
CA LYS A 178 -15.03 14.62 -20.38
C LYS A 178 -14.79 13.10 -20.35
N LYS A 179 -15.85 12.35 -20.01
CA LYS A 179 -15.97 10.88 -20.10
C LYS A 179 -14.88 10.13 -19.30
N GLN A 180 -15.27 9.34 -18.30
CA GLN A 180 -14.36 8.38 -17.65
C GLN A 180 -13.71 7.52 -18.75
N LYS A 181 -12.49 7.86 -19.17
CA LYS A 181 -11.59 6.89 -19.80
C LYS A 181 -11.49 5.74 -18.81
N GLU A 182 -11.55 4.51 -19.31
CA GLU A 182 -11.37 3.31 -18.48
C GLU A 182 -10.17 3.53 -17.57
N GLN A 183 -10.43 3.71 -16.27
CA GLN A 183 -9.40 3.94 -15.28
C GLN A 183 -8.57 2.66 -15.22
N SER A 184 -7.49 2.66 -15.97
CA SER A 184 -6.63 1.50 -16.17
C SER A 184 -5.58 1.54 -15.06
N PHE A 185 -5.82 0.74 -14.03
CA PHE A 185 -4.89 0.50 -12.96
C PHE A 185 -4.11 -0.78 -13.26
N GLU A 186 -2.79 -0.71 -13.10
CA GLU A 186 -1.92 -1.88 -13.13
C GLU A 186 -1.36 -2.15 -11.74
N LEU A 187 -1.30 -3.42 -11.36
CA LEU A 187 -0.68 -3.86 -10.12
C LEU A 187 0.84 -3.86 -10.29
N ILE A 188 1.53 -2.99 -9.55
CA ILE A 188 2.99 -2.90 -9.57
C ILE A 188 3.60 -3.89 -8.58
N THR A 189 3.11 -3.88 -7.34
CA THR A 189 3.59 -4.75 -6.27
C THR A 189 2.56 -4.87 -5.15
N TRP A 190 2.74 -5.87 -4.31
CA TRP A 190 1.85 -6.16 -3.19
C TRP A 190 2.60 -6.82 -2.03
N LEU A 191 2.23 -6.43 -0.81
CA LEU A 191 2.77 -6.96 0.42
C LEU A 191 1.67 -7.70 1.17
N ILE A 192 1.82 -9.02 1.28
CA ILE A 192 0.89 -9.88 2.00
C ILE A 192 1.30 -9.90 3.47
N ILE A 193 0.34 -9.63 4.34
CA ILE A 193 0.49 -9.59 5.79
C ILE A 193 -0.20 -10.84 6.36
N LYS A 194 0.58 -11.74 6.96
CA LYS A 194 0.12 -13.00 7.56
C LYS A 194 0.16 -12.93 9.08
#